data_AF-A0A482RR26-F1
#
_entry.id   AF-A0A482RR26-F1
#
_cell.length_a   1.000
_cell.length_b   1.000
_cell.length_c   1.000
_cell.angle_alpha   90.00
_cell.angle_beta   90.00
_cell.angle_gamma   90.00
#
_symmetry.space_group_name_H-M   'P 1'
#
loop_
_entity.id
_entity.type
_entity.pdbx_description
1 polymer ?
#
loop_
_entity_poly.entity_id
_entity_poly.type
_entity_poly.pdbx_seq_one_letter_code
_entity_poly.pdbx_strand_id
1 'polypeptide(L)'
;MRARTHAPAMRWCRMLASLNIPEEELKRNLLSLLNPKLKLLNKSTARRDIDVDDTFTLCLPFTSKLVRVKVPLISLASAQQVAASASASAGAGVDAGSIGSATPAGASGGGAEDVAVVAAVEESRKALLESVIVRIMKSRKHIEHNALVAEVIRMVSARFTPTPADIKRRIEHLMDRDYIERAADNHNMYSYVA
;
A
#
# COMPACT_ATOMS: atom_id res chain seq x y z
N MET A 1 11.11 -7.64 -46.46
CA MET A 1 10.37 -6.39 -46.19
C MET A 1 9.79 -6.45 -44.78
N ARG A 2 10.43 -5.84 -43.77
CA ARG A 2 9.88 -5.75 -42.40
C ARG A 2 9.10 -4.45 -42.28
N ALA A 3 7.80 -4.57 -42.02
CA ALA A 3 6.91 -3.43 -41.83
C ALA A 3 7.41 -2.56 -40.68
N ARG A 4 7.61 -1.28 -40.96
CA ARG A 4 7.74 -0.24 -39.92
C ARG A 4 6.39 -0.10 -39.24
N THR A 5 6.14 -0.88 -38.19
CA THR A 5 5.07 -0.57 -37.25
C THR A 5 5.50 0.67 -36.48
N HIS A 6 4.96 1.84 -36.83
CA HIS A 6 5.06 3.02 -35.99
C HIS A 6 4.43 2.66 -34.64
N ALA A 7 5.24 2.56 -33.58
CA ALA A 7 4.71 2.49 -32.23
C ALA A 7 3.93 3.80 -31.97
N PRO A 8 2.68 3.74 -31.46
CA PRO A 8 1.90 4.94 -31.21
C PRO A 8 2.62 5.80 -30.17
N ALA A 9 3.15 6.93 -30.63
CA ALA A 9 3.74 7.94 -29.77
C ALA A 9 2.60 8.75 -29.14
N MET A 10 2.50 8.77 -27.81
CA MET A 10 1.46 9.50 -27.11
C MET A 10 2.08 10.71 -26.41
N ARG A 11 1.51 11.90 -26.67
CA ARG A 11 1.88 13.15 -25.98
C ARG A 11 1.30 13.17 -24.58
N TRP A 12 2.04 13.78 -23.66
CA TRP A 12 1.61 14.05 -22.28
C TRP A 12 0.19 14.60 -22.15
N CYS A 13 -0.14 15.66 -22.90
CA CYS A 13 -1.46 16.30 -22.85
C CYS A 13 -2.61 15.35 -23.20
N ARG A 14 -2.40 14.44 -24.16
CA ARG A 14 -3.40 13.45 -24.58
C ARG A 14 -3.59 12.36 -23.53
N MET A 15 -2.51 11.97 -22.84
CA MET A 15 -2.57 10.99 -21.75
C MET A 15 -3.37 11.56 -20.57
N LEU A 16 -3.07 12.79 -20.16
CA LEU A 16 -3.74 13.46 -19.06
C LEU A 16 -5.25 13.59 -19.32
N ALA A 17 -5.62 14.02 -20.52
CA ALA A 17 -7.02 14.17 -20.92
C ALA A 17 -7.79 12.85 -21.00
N SER A 18 -7.12 11.73 -21.32
CA SER A 18 -7.79 10.44 -21.51
C SER A 18 -7.86 9.60 -20.24
N LEU A 19 -6.91 9.76 -19.32
CA LEU A 19 -6.77 8.90 -18.14
C LEU A 19 -7.52 9.45 -16.91
N ASN A 20 -7.89 10.73 -16.90
CA ASN A 20 -8.58 11.38 -15.78
C ASN A 20 -7.91 11.10 -14.42
N ILE A 21 -6.57 11.13 -14.39
CA ILE A 21 -5.77 11.00 -13.18
C ILE A 21 -5.02 12.31 -12.91
N PRO A 22 -4.73 12.66 -11.64
CA PRO A 22 -3.95 13.84 -11.32
C PRO A 22 -2.58 13.85 -11.99
N GLU A 23 -2.08 15.03 -12.34
CA GLU A 23 -0.80 15.21 -13.04
C GLU A 23 0.37 14.54 -12.28
N GLU A 24 0.36 14.63 -10.95
CA GLU A 24 1.37 14.05 -10.08
C GLU A 24 1.39 12.52 -10.14
N GLU A 25 0.22 11.89 -10.21
CA GLU A 25 0.08 10.43 -10.32
C GLU A 25 0.50 9.93 -11.69
N LEU A 26 0.16 10.68 -12.75
CA LEU A 26 0.60 10.38 -14.11
C LEU A 26 2.13 10.43 -14.19
N LYS A 27 2.78 11.46 -13.61
CA LYS A 27 4.24 11.58 -13.56
C LYS A 27 4.85 10.37 -12.85
N ARG A 28 4.31 10.00 -11.69
CA ARG A 28 4.76 8.86 -10.88
C ARG A 28 4.67 7.53 -11.63
N ASN A 29 3.52 7.27 -12.25
CA ASN A 29 3.27 6.04 -12.99
C ASN A 29 4.20 5.93 -14.21
N LEU A 30 4.43 7.04 -14.92
CA LEU A 30 5.34 7.06 -16.07
C LEU A 30 6.80 6.92 -15.66
N LEU A 31 7.24 7.55 -14.57
CA LEU A 31 8.60 7.35 -14.01
C LEU A 31 8.85 5.88 -13.63
N SER A 32 7.85 5.18 -13.08
CA SER A 32 7.93 3.74 -12.80
C SER A 32 8.07 2.89 -14.07
N LEU A 33 7.44 3.29 -15.18
CA LEU A 33 7.51 2.61 -16.47
C LEU A 33 8.80 2.94 -17.26
N LEU A 34 9.44 4.09 -16.96
CA LEU A 34 10.74 4.52 -17.50
C LEU A 34 11.94 3.87 -16.78
N ASN A 35 11.71 2.80 -16.04
CA ASN A 35 12.74 2.15 -15.22
C ASN A 35 13.98 1.79 -16.08
N PRO A 36 15.21 2.19 -15.68
CA PRO A 36 16.41 1.94 -16.48
C PRO A 36 16.70 0.45 -16.68
N LYS A 37 16.21 -0.41 -15.77
CA LYS A 37 16.35 -1.87 -15.87
C LYS A 37 15.34 -2.50 -16.83
N LEU A 38 14.17 -1.89 -16.98
CA LEU A 38 13.04 -2.40 -17.75
C LEU A 38 12.62 -1.29 -18.72
N LYS A 39 13.26 -1.25 -19.89
CA LYS A 39 13.00 -0.26 -20.95
C LYS A 39 11.63 -0.51 -21.62
N LEU A 40 10.55 -0.44 -20.84
CA LEU A 40 9.16 -0.66 -21.28
C LEU A 40 8.60 0.57 -22.01
N LEU A 41 9.03 1.75 -21.58
CA LEU A 41 8.66 3.02 -22.16
C LEU A 41 9.92 3.80 -22.55
N ASN A 42 9.91 4.40 -23.74
CA ASN A 42 10.94 5.35 -24.17
C ASN A 42 10.39 6.77 -24.06
N LYS A 43 11.21 7.67 -23.53
CA LYS A 43 10.96 9.11 -23.46
C LYS A 43 11.74 9.80 -24.57
N SER A 44 11.10 10.77 -25.25
CA SER A 44 11.77 11.57 -26.29
C SER A 44 12.92 12.43 -25.72
N THR A 45 12.83 12.86 -24.46
CA THR A 45 13.86 13.64 -23.79
C THR A 45 14.63 12.75 -22.81
N ALA A 46 15.95 12.90 -22.77
CA ALA A 46 16.82 12.13 -21.88
C ALA A 46 16.86 12.67 -20.43
N ARG A 47 16.04 13.67 -20.11
CA ARG A 47 15.98 14.29 -18.77
C ARG A 47 15.17 13.42 -17.82
N ARG A 48 15.61 13.37 -16.56
CA ARG A 48 14.99 12.59 -15.47
C ARG A 48 13.58 13.10 -15.14
N ASP A 49 13.34 14.40 -15.24
CA ASP A 49 12.05 15.03 -14.97
C ASP A 49 11.15 14.99 -16.20
N ILE A 50 9.84 14.81 -15.99
CA ILE A 50 8.84 14.73 -17.07
C ILE A 50 8.18 16.10 -17.27
N ASP A 51 8.33 16.62 -18.49
CA ASP A 51 7.77 17.88 -18.96
C ASP A 51 6.48 17.66 -19.78
N VAL A 52 5.68 18.73 -19.89
CA VAL A 52 4.36 18.73 -20.54
C VAL A 52 4.42 18.48 -22.06
N ASP A 53 5.57 18.71 -22.69
CA ASP A 53 5.77 18.46 -24.12
C ASP A 53 6.42 17.10 -24.43
N ASP A 54 6.68 16.30 -23.39
CA ASP A 54 7.30 15.00 -23.58
C ASP A 54 6.37 14.04 -24.33
N THR A 55 6.97 13.35 -25.30
CA THR A 55 6.33 12.30 -26.08
C THR A 55 6.86 10.95 -25.64
N PHE A 56 5.95 10.01 -25.38
CA PHE A 56 6.26 8.68 -24.88
C PHE A 56 5.96 7.64 -25.96
N THR A 57 6.86 6.68 -26.11
CA THR A 57 6.72 5.59 -27.08
C THR A 57 6.86 4.25 -26.36
N LEU A 58 5.93 3.33 -26.59
CA LEU A 58 6.00 1.97 -26.05
C LEU A 58 7.12 1.18 -26.74
N CYS A 59 8.00 0.57 -25.93
CA CYS A 59 9.02 -0.35 -26.42
C CYS A 59 8.39 -1.71 -26.74
N LEU A 60 7.80 -1.82 -27.93
CA LEU A 60 7.26 -3.09 -28.45
C LEU A 60 8.28 -4.24 -28.57
N PRO A 61 9.59 -4.03 -28.85
CA PRO A 61 10.55 -5.13 -28.91
C PRO A 61 11.06 -5.59 -27.53
N PHE A 62 10.45 -5.15 -26.43
CA PHE A 62 10.85 -5.57 -25.10
C PHE A 62 10.67 -7.08 -24.91
N THR A 63 11.76 -7.77 -24.56
CA THR A 63 11.77 -9.20 -24.24
C THR A 63 12.38 -9.41 -22.86
N SER A 64 11.69 -10.15 -22.00
CA SER A 64 12.14 -10.49 -20.64
C SER A 64 12.28 -12.00 -20.54
N LYS A 65 13.35 -12.47 -19.88
CA LYS A 65 13.53 -13.89 -19.55
C LYS A 65 12.49 -14.39 -18.53
N LEU A 66 11.87 -13.49 -17.78
CA LEU A 66 10.86 -13.80 -16.77
C LEU A 66 9.46 -13.52 -17.32
N VAL A 67 8.56 -14.51 -17.15
CA VAL A 67 7.12 -14.40 -17.50
C VAL A 67 6.42 -13.34 -16.64
N ARG A 68 6.88 -13.14 -15.40
CA ARG A 68 6.37 -12.11 -14.48
C ARG A 68 7.44 -11.06 -14.26
N VAL A 69 7.19 -9.85 -14.74
CA VAL A 69 8.06 -8.69 -14.53
C VAL A 69 7.43 -7.80 -13.46
N LYS A 70 8.10 -7.66 -12.32
CA LYS A 70 7.65 -6.76 -11.25
C LYS A 70 8.13 -5.35 -11.56
N VAL A 71 7.20 -4.46 -11.89
CA VAL A 71 7.48 -3.02 -12.02
C VAL A 71 7.18 -2.37 -10.67
N PRO A 72 8.18 -1.84 -9.95
CA PRO A 72 7.94 -1.14 -8.70
C PRO A 72 7.27 0.21 -8.97
N LEU A 73 6.13 0.45 -8.32
CA LEU A 73 5.51 1.77 -8.27
C LEU A 73 6.33 2.66 -7.33
N ILE A 74 6.73 3.83 -7.80
CA ILE A 74 7.40 4.83 -6.97
C ILE A 74 6.35 5.38 -6.01
N SER A 75 6.55 5.24 -4.69
CA SER A 75 5.70 5.87 -3.66
C SER A 75 6.26 7.25 -3.31
N LEU A 76 5.38 8.21 -3.02
CA LEU A 76 5.73 9.62 -2.73
C LEU A 76 6.40 9.82 -1.35
N ALA A 77 6.80 8.76 -0.65
CA ALA A 77 7.45 8.85 0.65
C ALA A 77 8.99 8.97 0.61
N SER A 78 9.65 8.76 -0.54
CA SER A 78 11.13 8.75 -0.56
C SER A 78 11.77 9.06 -1.94
N ALA A 79 11.46 10.22 -2.51
CA ALA A 79 12.25 10.76 -3.62
C ALA A 79 13.70 11.15 -3.23
N GLN A 80 14.01 11.22 -1.92
CA GLN A 80 15.29 11.73 -1.40
C GLN A 80 16.38 10.66 -1.20
N GLN A 81 16.12 9.35 -1.34
CA GLN A 81 17.04 8.32 -0.79
C GLN A 81 17.89 7.52 -1.80
N VAL A 82 18.10 8.02 -3.02
CA VAL A 82 19.06 7.41 -3.99
C VAL A 82 20.26 8.32 -4.32
N ALA A 83 20.39 9.46 -3.63
CA ALA A 83 21.54 10.37 -3.80
C ALA A 83 22.74 10.10 -2.86
N ALA A 84 22.59 9.22 -1.86
CA ALA A 84 23.55 9.08 -0.75
C ALA A 84 24.64 8.02 -0.97
N SER A 85 25.25 7.96 -2.15
CA SER A 85 26.47 7.15 -2.34
C SER A 85 27.53 7.84 -3.21
N ALA A 86 27.76 9.14 -2.97
CA ALA A 86 28.94 9.85 -3.47
C ALA A 86 29.21 11.13 -2.67
N SER A 87 29.83 11.01 -1.48
CA SER A 87 30.87 11.93 -0.98
C SER A 87 31.10 11.69 0.52
N ALA A 88 32.15 10.93 0.85
CA ALA A 88 32.81 11.06 2.14
C ALA A 88 33.85 12.19 2.02
N SER A 89 33.74 13.23 2.82
CA SER A 89 34.83 13.74 3.68
C SER A 89 34.52 15.10 4.31
N ALA A 90 34.97 15.20 5.57
CA ALA A 90 35.41 16.39 6.32
C ALA A 90 34.37 17.35 6.94
N GLY A 91 34.44 17.48 8.28
CA GLY A 91 34.62 18.81 8.88
C GLY A 91 33.53 19.36 9.80
N ALA A 92 33.71 19.10 11.11
CA ALA A 92 33.45 19.94 12.29
C ALA A 92 32.64 21.26 12.21
N GLY A 93 31.64 21.38 13.11
CA GLY A 93 31.60 22.46 14.13
C GLY A 93 30.61 23.62 13.96
N VAL A 94 29.69 23.74 14.96
CA VAL A 94 28.96 24.93 15.51
C VAL A 94 28.08 25.72 14.52
N ASP A 95 26.88 26.24 14.82
CA ASP A 95 26.34 26.90 16.01
C ASP A 95 24.79 26.81 16.08
N ALA A 96 24.23 27.29 17.19
CA ALA A 96 22.82 27.31 17.52
C ALA A 96 22.19 28.69 17.20
N GLY A 97 21.02 28.69 16.56
CA GLY A 97 20.25 29.92 16.32
C GLY A 97 18.77 29.64 16.03
N SER A 98 17.94 30.05 16.98
CA SER A 98 16.47 29.97 16.98
C SER A 98 15.80 31.03 16.07
N ILE A 99 14.47 30.92 15.95
CA ILE A 99 13.46 31.88 15.42
C ILE A 99 13.22 31.73 13.89
N GLY A 100 12.03 31.55 13.33
CA GLY A 100 10.65 31.56 13.80
C GLY A 100 9.73 32.05 12.68
N SER A 101 8.52 31.48 12.60
CA SER A 101 7.28 32.01 11.98
C SER A 101 6.93 31.73 10.50
N ALA A 102 5.60 31.59 10.31
CA ALA A 102 4.77 31.66 9.10
C ALA A 102 4.48 30.36 8.29
N THR A 103 3.58 29.54 8.85
CA THR A 103 2.22 29.14 8.39
C THR A 103 1.84 29.11 6.87
N PRO A 104 0.67 28.57 6.46
CA PRO A 104 0.54 27.36 5.64
C PRO A 104 -0.23 27.60 4.31
N ALA A 105 0.24 27.13 3.16
CA ALA A 105 -0.60 27.15 1.96
C ALA A 105 -0.08 26.18 0.90
N GLY A 106 -0.82 25.09 0.68
CA GLY A 106 -0.53 24.12 -0.37
C GLY A 106 -1.33 22.84 -0.22
N ALA A 107 -2.65 22.96 0.01
CA ALA A 107 -3.55 21.82 -0.06
C ALA A 107 -3.77 21.45 -1.53
N SER A 108 -3.06 20.43 -2.03
CA SER A 108 -3.45 19.68 -3.21
C SER A 108 -4.26 18.46 -2.75
N GLY A 109 -5.56 18.53 -3.00
CA GLY A 109 -6.56 17.53 -2.62
C GLY A 109 -6.36 16.20 -3.33
N GLY A 110 -6.33 15.13 -2.55
CA GLY A 110 -6.26 13.74 -3.00
C GLY A 110 -6.17 12.72 -1.85
N GLY A 111 -5.69 13.15 -0.67
CA GLY A 111 -5.51 12.25 0.49
C GLY A 111 -6.81 11.73 1.14
N ALA A 112 -7.97 12.33 0.86
CA ALA A 112 -9.23 11.91 1.49
C ALA A 112 -9.73 10.56 0.95
N GLU A 113 -9.55 10.29 -0.34
CA GLU A 113 -10.02 9.05 -0.97
C GLU A 113 -9.16 7.86 -0.58
N ASP A 114 -7.84 8.02 -0.56
CA ASP A 114 -6.91 6.97 -0.13
C ASP A 114 -7.09 6.57 1.33
N VAL A 115 -7.31 7.55 2.24
CA VAL A 115 -7.57 7.28 3.66
C VAL A 115 -8.90 6.55 3.84
N ALA A 116 -9.93 6.90 3.06
CA ALA A 116 -11.23 6.21 3.10
C ALA A 116 -11.13 4.75 2.62
N VAL A 117 -10.35 4.49 1.57
CA VAL A 117 -10.11 3.13 1.06
C VAL A 117 -9.39 2.28 2.11
N VAL A 118 -8.35 2.82 2.76
CA VAL A 118 -7.62 2.10 3.82
C VAL A 118 -8.55 1.77 4.99
N ALA A 119 -9.36 2.73 5.44
CA ALA A 119 -10.32 2.51 6.53
C ALA A 119 -11.37 1.44 6.18
N ALA A 120 -11.90 1.45 4.94
CA ALA A 120 -12.86 0.45 4.48
C ALA A 120 -12.26 -0.97 4.46
N VAL A 121 -10.98 -1.10 4.09
CA VAL A 121 -10.26 -2.37 4.14
C VAL A 121 -10.07 -2.83 5.59
N GLU A 122 -9.69 -1.94 6.50
CA GLU A 122 -9.55 -2.27 7.92
C GLU A 122 -10.86 -2.71 8.55
N GLU A 123 -11.97 -2.05 8.21
CA GLU A 123 -13.30 -2.43 8.68
C GLU A 123 -13.71 -3.82 8.17
N SER A 124 -13.42 -4.09 6.90
CA SER A 124 -13.63 -5.43 6.31
C SER A 124 -12.81 -6.51 7.02
N ARG A 125 -11.58 -6.20 7.47
CA ARG A 125 -10.76 -7.14 8.26
C ARG A 125 -11.37 -7.41 9.64
N LYS A 126 -11.89 -6.37 10.32
CA LYS A 126 -12.55 -6.53 11.62
C LYS A 126 -13.79 -7.42 11.50
N ALA A 127 -14.66 -7.15 10.53
CA ALA A 127 -15.86 -7.93 10.28
C ALA A 127 -15.53 -9.40 9.95
N LEU A 128 -14.46 -9.64 9.18
CA LEU A 128 -14.00 -10.99 8.88
C LEU A 128 -13.54 -11.72 10.16
N LEU A 129 -12.72 -11.08 11.00
CA LEU A 129 -12.27 -11.68 12.27
C LEU A 129 -13.45 -12.05 13.17
N GLU A 130 -14.41 -11.14 13.34
CA GLU A 130 -15.61 -11.38 14.16
C GLU A 130 -16.41 -12.58 13.63
N SER A 131 -16.64 -12.63 12.31
CA SER A 131 -17.37 -13.75 11.69
C SER A 131 -16.66 -15.10 11.88
N VAL A 132 -15.33 -15.12 11.83
CA VAL A 132 -14.52 -16.34 12.02
C VAL A 132 -14.56 -16.78 13.49
N ILE A 133 -14.43 -15.85 14.43
CA ILE A 133 -14.52 -16.15 15.86
C ILE A 133 -15.89 -16.76 16.18
N VAL A 134 -16.99 -16.12 15.75
CA VAL A 134 -18.35 -16.65 15.98
C VAL A 134 -18.53 -18.02 15.34
N ARG A 135 -18.01 -18.24 14.13
CA ARG A 135 -18.06 -19.55 13.45
C ARG A 135 -17.36 -20.65 14.27
N ILE A 136 -16.17 -20.38 14.79
CA ILE A 136 -15.42 -21.35 15.61
C ILE A 136 -16.19 -21.63 16.90
N MET A 137 -16.58 -20.57 17.62
CA MET A 137 -17.30 -20.65 18.90
C MET A 137 -18.62 -21.41 18.79
N LYS A 138 -19.41 -21.13 17.75
CA LYS A 138 -20.71 -21.80 17.52
C LYS A 138 -20.57 -23.31 17.36
N SER A 139 -19.46 -23.78 16.76
CA SER A 139 -19.20 -25.21 16.55
C SER A 139 -18.60 -25.92 17.77
N ARG A 140 -17.70 -25.26 18.51
CA ARG A 140 -16.95 -25.86 19.63
C ARG A 140 -17.66 -25.71 20.98
N LYS A 141 -18.54 -24.72 21.13
CA LYS A 141 -19.26 -24.32 22.36
C LYS A 141 -18.37 -23.80 23.49
N HIS A 142 -17.25 -24.45 23.74
CA HIS A 142 -16.22 -24.05 24.68
C HIS A 142 -14.84 -24.14 24.04
N ILE A 143 -13.98 -23.14 24.26
CA ILE A 143 -12.61 -23.13 23.74
C ILE A 143 -11.69 -22.27 24.61
N GLU A 144 -10.44 -22.72 24.76
CA GLU A 144 -9.40 -21.96 25.46
C GLU A 144 -8.91 -20.80 24.59
N HIS A 145 -8.49 -19.70 25.22
CA HIS A 145 -7.99 -18.50 24.54
C HIS A 145 -6.88 -18.79 23.53
N ASN A 146 -5.83 -19.52 23.93
CA ASN A 146 -4.71 -19.84 23.05
C ASN A 146 -5.15 -20.68 21.84
N ALA A 147 -6.05 -21.65 22.06
CA ALA A 147 -6.61 -22.49 21.01
C ALA A 147 -7.47 -21.67 20.04
N LEU A 148 -8.30 -20.75 20.54
CA LEU A 148 -9.10 -19.86 19.72
C LEU A 148 -8.23 -18.94 18.85
N VAL A 149 -7.21 -18.31 19.44
CA VAL A 149 -6.27 -17.43 18.72
C VAL A 149 -5.56 -18.20 17.60
N ALA A 150 -5.05 -19.40 17.89
CA ALA A 150 -4.38 -20.23 16.89
C ALA A 150 -5.32 -20.61 15.73
N GLU A 151 -6.56 -20.98 16.03
CA GLU A 151 -7.54 -21.38 15.02
C GLU A 151 -8.00 -20.20 14.14
N VAL A 152 -8.19 -19.02 14.73
CA VAL A 152 -8.48 -17.79 13.98
C VAL A 152 -7.33 -17.45 13.02
N ILE A 153 -6.08 -17.47 13.50
CA ILE A 153 -4.91 -17.23 12.65
C ILE A 153 -4.86 -18.24 11.51
N ARG A 154 -5.08 -19.52 11.80
CA ARG A 154 -5.10 -20.59 10.80
C ARG A 154 -6.13 -20.30 9.70
N MET A 155 -7.34 -19.89 10.05
CA MET A 155 -8.43 -19.63 9.08
C MET A 155 -8.22 -18.37 8.22
N VAL A 156 -7.56 -17.35 8.76
CA VAL A 156 -7.42 -16.02 8.10
C VAL A 156 -6.08 -15.85 7.38
N SER A 157 -5.09 -16.71 7.68
CA SER A 157 -3.72 -16.68 7.15
C SER A 157 -3.60 -16.54 5.62
N ALA A 158 -4.57 -17.05 4.85
CA ALA A 158 -4.59 -16.95 3.39
C ALA A 158 -4.79 -15.51 2.86
N ARG A 159 -5.30 -14.59 3.68
CA ARG A 159 -5.57 -13.19 3.29
C ARG A 159 -4.70 -12.18 4.01
N PHE A 160 -4.49 -12.35 5.31
CA PHE A 160 -3.61 -11.51 6.10
C PHE A 160 -3.23 -12.20 7.42
N THR A 161 -2.21 -11.67 8.08
CA THR A 161 -1.74 -12.16 9.38
C THR A 161 -2.22 -11.21 10.49
N PRO A 162 -3.33 -11.50 11.18
CA PRO A 162 -3.80 -10.68 12.30
C PRO A 162 -2.80 -10.73 13.47
N THR A 163 -2.66 -9.62 14.20
CA THR A 163 -1.90 -9.65 15.45
C THR A 163 -2.76 -10.24 16.57
N PRO A 164 -2.16 -10.91 17.58
CA PRO A 164 -2.92 -11.41 18.73
C PRO A 164 -3.71 -10.31 19.47
N ALA A 165 -3.20 -9.08 19.45
CA ALA A 165 -3.88 -7.93 20.02
C ALA A 165 -5.18 -7.58 19.27
N ASP A 166 -5.19 -7.70 17.94
CA ASP A 166 -6.40 -7.44 17.14
C ASP A 166 -7.49 -8.46 17.46
N ILE A 167 -7.11 -9.74 17.55
CA ILE A 167 -8.02 -10.84 17.90
C ILE A 167 -8.60 -10.62 19.29
N LYS A 168 -7.77 -10.24 20.28
CA LYS A 168 -8.23 -9.92 21.63
C LYS A 168 -9.28 -8.81 21.63
N ARG A 169 -9.02 -7.70 20.93
CA ARG A 169 -10.00 -6.59 20.81
C ARG A 169 -11.32 -7.03 20.16
N ARG A 170 -11.28 -7.99 19.22
CA ARG A 170 -12.51 -8.53 18.62
C ARG A 170 -13.26 -9.47 19.55
N ILE A 171 -12.56 -10.26 20.36
CA ILE A 171 -13.17 -11.11 21.38
C ILE A 171 -13.88 -10.24 22.42
N GLU A 172 -13.24 -9.17 22.91
CA GLU A 172 -13.86 -8.21 23.85
C GLU A 172 -15.14 -7.60 23.25
N HIS A 173 -15.08 -7.13 22.00
CA HIS A 173 -16.26 -6.60 21.30
C HIS A 173 -17.40 -7.65 21.17
N LEU A 174 -17.08 -8.93 20.97
CA LEU A 174 -18.09 -9.99 20.92
C LEU A 174 -18.64 -10.37 22.31
N MET A 175 -17.88 -10.14 23.38
CA MET A 175 -18.36 -10.28 24.75
C MET A 175 -19.35 -9.16 25.10
N ASP A 176 -19.05 -7.92 24.73
CA ASP A 176 -19.93 -6.76 24.94
C ASP A 176 -21.28 -6.88 24.19
N ARG A 177 -21.33 -7.77 23.19
CA ARG A 177 -22.54 -8.07 22.39
C ARG A 177 -23.20 -9.39 22.77
N ASP A 178 -22.83 -9.99 23.90
CA ASP A 178 -23.41 -11.24 24.43
C ASP A 178 -23.32 -12.45 23.49
N TYR A 179 -22.36 -12.48 22.56
CA TYR A 179 -22.13 -13.66 21.72
C TYR A 179 -21.27 -14.71 22.43
N ILE A 180 -20.38 -14.27 23.32
CA ILE A 180 -19.37 -15.08 24.00
C ILE A 180 -19.24 -14.58 25.43
N GLU A 181 -19.08 -15.49 26.39
CA GLU A 181 -18.77 -15.16 27.78
C GLU A 181 -17.51 -15.88 28.25
N ARG A 182 -16.91 -15.41 29.34
CA ARG A 182 -15.84 -16.14 30.04
C ARG A 182 -16.48 -17.13 31.00
N ALA A 183 -15.92 -18.34 31.08
CA ALA A 183 -16.37 -19.30 32.09
C ALA A 183 -16.14 -18.76 33.51
N ALA A 184 -17.07 -19.01 34.42
CA ALA A 184 -17.00 -18.53 35.81
C ALA A 184 -15.74 -19.01 36.54
N ASP A 185 -15.31 -20.24 36.25
CA ASP A 185 -14.19 -20.88 36.94
C ASP A 185 -12.83 -20.56 36.31
N ASN A 186 -12.79 -20.19 35.03
CA ASN A 186 -11.54 -20.02 34.30
C ASN A 186 -11.63 -18.90 33.24
N HIS A 187 -10.91 -17.81 33.49
CA HIS A 187 -10.83 -16.67 32.58
C HIS A 187 -10.17 -17.00 31.23
N ASN A 188 -9.42 -18.10 31.11
CA ASN A 188 -8.82 -18.54 29.85
C ASN A 188 -9.78 -19.36 28.98
N MET A 189 -10.98 -19.68 29.47
CA MET A 189 -12.00 -20.43 28.74
C MET A 189 -13.14 -19.51 28.29
N TYR A 190 -13.52 -19.61 27.03
CA TYR A 190 -14.67 -18.91 26.47
C TYR A 190 -15.82 -19.88 26.20
N SER A 191 -17.04 -19.43 26.44
CA SER A 191 -18.29 -20.13 26.19
C SER A 191 -19.16 -19.35 25.19
N TYR A 192 -19.85 -20.05 24.29
CA TYR A 192 -20.75 -19.43 23.32
C TYR A 192 -22.17 -19.27 23.89
N VAL A 193 -22.77 -18.07 23.77
CA VAL A 193 -24.02 -17.70 24.46
C VAL A 193 -25.21 -17.47 23.50
N ALA A 194 -24.95 -17.23 22.21
CA ALA A 194 -25.97 -16.88 21.21
C ALA A 194 -26.61 -18.06 20.45
#